data_AF-A0A7L5YJH5-F1
#
_entry.id   AF-A0A7L5YJH5-F1
#
_cell.length_a   1.000
_cell.length_b   1.000
_cell.length_c   1.000
_cell.angle_alpha   90.00
_cell.angle_beta   90.00
_cell.angle_gamma   90.00
#
_symmetry.space_group_name_H-M   'P 1'
#
loop_
_entity.id
_entity.type
_entity.pdbx_description
1 polymer ?
#
loop_
_entity_poly.entity_id
_entity_poly.type
_entity_poly.pdbx_seq_one_letter_code
_entity_poly.pdbx_strand_id
1 'polypeptide(L)'
;MVDQQPVCSAHALACPGCERSVCPSHRQSCAVCALDYCPDCMDEERRVCHTCQQLEEAEPVDLHLEPISADADVAALAGRYTWRSVRNRRYTIYLGARLLQQVTLVATHDGQLVHTNHPPRAERFTGWLRKLLS
;
A
#
# COMPACT_ATOMS: atom_id res chain seq x y z
N MET A 1 -26.07 -10.38 17.40
CA MET A 1 -25.71 -11.77 17.00
C MET A 1 -24.91 -11.65 15.73
N VAL A 2 -23.61 -11.93 15.78
CA VAL A 2 -22.76 -11.90 14.58
C VAL A 2 -22.96 -13.23 13.88
N ASP A 3 -23.52 -13.18 12.67
CA ASP A 3 -23.77 -14.35 11.83
C ASP A 3 -22.42 -14.94 11.39
N GLN A 4 -21.97 -16.00 12.05
CA GLN A 4 -20.72 -16.69 11.72
C GLN A 4 -20.99 -17.68 10.57
N GLN A 5 -21.23 -17.17 9.37
CA GLN A 5 -21.21 -18.02 8.18
C GLN A 5 -19.76 -18.45 7.90
N PRO A 6 -19.45 -19.76 7.88
CA PRO A 6 -18.12 -20.23 7.53
C PRO A 6 -17.85 -19.91 6.06
N VAL A 7 -16.98 -18.94 5.83
CA VAL A 7 -16.49 -18.63 4.49
C VAL A 7 -15.45 -19.68 4.13
N CYS A 8 -15.66 -20.42 3.04
CA CYS A 8 -14.67 -21.40 2.60
C CYS A 8 -13.36 -20.69 2.23
N SER A 9 -12.23 -21.39 2.39
CA SER A 9 -10.89 -20.84 2.16
C SER A 9 -10.70 -20.22 0.77
N ALA A 10 -11.48 -20.65 -0.24
CA ALA A 10 -11.46 -20.08 -1.58
C ALA A 10 -12.00 -18.64 -1.66
N HIS A 11 -12.87 -18.24 -0.73
CA HIS A 11 -13.44 -16.88 -0.68
C HIS A 11 -12.82 -16.02 0.43
N ALA A 12 -11.90 -16.60 1.20
CA ALA A 12 -11.19 -15.89 2.24
C ALA A 12 -9.89 -15.30 1.67
N LEU A 13 -9.68 -14.00 1.87
CA LEU A 13 -8.45 -13.32 1.52
C LEU A 13 -7.48 -13.38 2.70
N ALA A 14 -6.21 -13.71 2.46
CA ALA A 14 -5.18 -13.61 3.49
C ALA A 14 -4.76 -12.15 3.66
N CYS A 15 -5.02 -11.57 4.85
CA CYS A 15 -4.67 -10.19 5.17
C CYS A 15 -3.16 -9.96 5.00
N PRO A 16 -2.69 -8.97 4.21
CA PRO A 16 -1.25 -8.74 4.02
C PRO A 16 -0.49 -8.32 5.29
N GLY A 17 -1.20 -7.81 6.31
CA GLY A 17 -0.61 -7.38 7.57
C GLY A 17 -0.36 -8.52 8.57
N CYS A 18 -1.33 -9.44 8.72
CA CYS A 18 -1.28 -10.49 9.74
C CYS A 18 -1.54 -11.91 9.23
N GLU A 19 -1.76 -12.09 7.93
CA GLU A 19 -2.02 -13.36 7.22
C GLU A 19 -3.29 -14.11 7.63
N ARG A 20 -4.05 -13.59 8.60
CA ARG A 20 -5.37 -14.13 8.94
C ARG A 20 -6.31 -14.03 7.74
N SER A 21 -7.12 -15.05 7.57
CA SER A 21 -8.19 -15.10 6.59
C SER A 21 -9.29 -14.10 6.95
N VAL A 22 -9.63 -13.21 6.01
CA VAL A 22 -10.72 -12.25 6.11
C VAL A 22 -11.74 -12.53 5.02
N CYS A 23 -13.02 -12.47 5.37
CA CYS A 23 -14.09 -12.62 4.38
C CYS A 23 -14.34 -11.31 3.63
N PRO A 24 -15.00 -11.36 2.46
CA PRO A 24 -15.27 -10.18 1.65
C PRO A 24 -16.11 -9.11 2.35
N SER A 25 -16.94 -9.48 3.34
CA SER A 25 -17.79 -8.55 4.10
C SER A 25 -17.06 -7.82 5.23
N HIS A 26 -15.97 -8.38 5.75
CA HIS A 26 -15.21 -7.81 6.87
C HIS A 26 -13.87 -7.22 6.44
N ARG A 27 -13.53 -7.28 5.15
CA ARG A 27 -12.32 -6.64 4.65
C ARG A 27 -12.51 -5.14 4.49
N GLN A 28 -11.43 -4.40 4.67
CA GLN A 28 -11.37 -2.96 4.43
C GLN A 28 -10.22 -2.66 3.47
N SER A 29 -10.44 -1.77 2.50
CA SER A 29 -9.43 -1.40 1.51
C SER A 29 -8.65 -0.18 1.97
N CYS A 30 -7.32 -0.25 1.86
CA CYS A 30 -6.44 0.86 2.25
C CYS A 30 -6.47 1.98 1.19
N ALA A 31 -6.70 3.23 1.62
CA ALA A 31 -6.70 4.39 0.73
C ALA A 31 -5.34 4.67 0.03
N VAL A 32 -4.23 4.15 0.56
CA VAL A 32 -2.88 4.35 0.01
C VAL A 32 -2.47 3.25 -0.95
N CYS A 33 -2.44 1.99 -0.48
CA CYS A 33 -1.98 0.85 -1.28
C CYS A 33 -3.10 0.09 -2.00
N ALA A 34 -4.37 0.45 -1.75
CA ALA A 34 -5.57 -0.18 -2.34
C ALA A 34 -5.74 -1.69 -2.08
N LEU A 35 -4.87 -2.30 -1.26
CA LEU A 35 -5.04 -3.69 -0.84
C LEU A 35 -6.10 -3.81 0.25
N ASP A 36 -6.68 -5.00 0.34
CA ASP A 36 -7.65 -5.38 1.36
C ASP A 36 -6.97 -5.95 2.61
N TYR A 37 -7.41 -5.47 3.77
CA TYR A 37 -6.93 -5.88 5.09
C TYR A 37 -8.10 -6.29 5.99
N CYS A 38 -7.78 -7.01 7.08
CA CYS A 38 -8.71 -7.16 8.18
C CYS A 38 -8.84 -5.85 8.98
N PRO A 39 -9.94 -5.64 9.71
CA PRO A 39 -10.16 -4.42 10.50
C PRO A 39 -9.03 -4.15 11.49
N ASP A 40 -8.51 -5.19 12.16
CA ASP A 40 -7.41 -5.05 13.14
C ASP A 40 -6.07 -4.55 12.55
N CYS A 41 -5.90 -4.56 11.22
CA CYS A 41 -4.68 -4.08 10.56
C CYS A 41 -4.88 -2.71 9.88
N MET A 42 -6.04 -2.09 10.11
CA MET A 42 -6.47 -0.84 9.52
C MET A 42 -6.74 0.17 10.62
N ASP A 43 -6.33 1.41 10.38
CA ASP A 43 -6.90 2.55 11.07
C ASP A 43 -8.19 2.94 10.35
N GLU A 44 -9.31 2.76 11.04
CA GLU A 44 -10.66 2.97 10.52
C GLU A 44 -10.94 4.44 10.21
N GLU A 45 -10.45 5.37 11.06
CA GLU A 45 -10.67 6.81 10.89
C GLU A 45 -9.95 7.33 9.64
N ARG A 46 -8.70 6.93 9.43
CA ARG A 46 -7.87 7.35 8.30
C ARG A 46 -8.11 6.51 7.05
N ARG A 47 -8.69 5.32 7.20
CA ARG A 47 -8.77 4.27 6.18
C ARG A 47 -7.41 3.88 5.61
N VAL A 48 -6.39 3.78 6.47
CA VAL A 48 -5.00 3.46 6.09
C VAL A 48 -4.50 2.26 6.90
N CYS A 49 -3.86 1.29 6.24
CA CYS A 49 -3.29 0.15 6.94
C CYS A 49 -2.08 0.55 7.80
N HIS A 50 -1.83 -0.18 8.89
CA HIS A 50 -0.72 0.11 9.81
C HIS A 50 0.64 0.17 9.13
N THR A 51 0.83 -0.57 8.02
CA THR A 51 2.06 -0.51 7.22
C THR A 51 2.18 0.81 6.48
N CYS A 52 1.13 1.26 5.78
CA CYS A 52 1.18 2.52 5.02
C CYS A 52 1.27 3.75 5.92
N GLN A 53 0.86 3.66 7.19
CA GLN A 53 1.07 4.75 8.16
C GLN A 53 2.55 5.07 8.39
N GLN A 54 3.42 4.06 8.28
CA GLN A 54 4.86 4.23 8.50
C GLN A 54 5.55 5.00 7.35
N LEU A 55 4.88 5.22 6.21
CA LEU A 55 5.45 5.96 5.08
C LEU A 55 5.78 7.42 5.41
N GLU A 56 5.09 8.01 6.41
CA GLU A 56 5.38 9.38 6.89
C GLU A 56 6.81 9.51 7.40
N GLU A 57 7.30 8.48 8.07
CA GLU A 57 8.59 8.46 8.76
C GLU A 57 9.66 7.67 7.99
N ALA A 58 9.25 6.93 6.95
CA ALA A 58 10.15 6.16 6.11
C ALA A 58 11.18 7.04 5.40
N GLU A 59 12.43 6.56 5.37
CA GLU A 59 13.50 7.23 4.65
C GLU A 59 13.28 7.15 3.13
N PRO A 60 13.74 8.16 2.37
CA PRO A 60 13.75 8.09 0.93
C PRO A 60 14.57 6.90 0.42
N VAL A 61 14.09 6.23 -0.61
CA VAL A 61 14.79 5.13 -1.29
C VAL A 61 15.08 5.51 -2.73
N ASP A 62 16.18 4.99 -3.27
CA ASP A 62 16.43 5.01 -4.71
C ASP A 62 15.73 3.80 -5.35
N LEU A 63 14.62 4.06 -6.06
CA LEU A 63 13.85 2.99 -6.69
C LEU A 63 14.67 2.21 -7.72
N HIS A 64 15.73 2.78 -8.32
CA HIS A 64 16.59 2.07 -9.26
C HIS A 64 17.39 0.92 -8.62
N LEU A 65 17.57 0.96 -7.30
CA LEU A 65 18.27 -0.08 -6.54
C LEU A 65 17.32 -1.14 -5.97
N GLU A 66 16.01 -0.90 -6.06
CA GLU A 66 14.99 -1.77 -5.50
C GLU A 66 14.65 -2.91 -6.47
N PRO A 67 14.29 -4.11 -5.97
CA PRO A 67 13.96 -5.26 -6.83
C PRO A 67 12.85 -4.99 -7.86
N ILE A 68 11.90 -4.12 -7.51
CA ILE A 68 10.79 -3.73 -8.38
C ILE A 68 11.23 -3.00 -9.66
N SER A 69 12.46 -2.47 -9.71
CA SER A 69 13.01 -1.81 -10.90
C SER A 69 13.34 -2.76 -12.06
N ALA A 70 13.31 -4.07 -11.83
CA ALA A 70 13.43 -5.04 -12.91
C ALA A 70 12.26 -4.95 -13.92
N ASP A 71 11.11 -4.43 -13.48
CA ASP A 71 9.98 -4.10 -14.34
C ASP A 71 10.26 -2.79 -15.10
N ALA A 72 10.22 -2.85 -16.43
CA ALA A 72 10.59 -1.72 -17.30
C ALA A 72 9.65 -0.51 -17.15
N ASP A 73 8.35 -0.74 -16.88
CA ASP A 73 7.39 0.33 -16.67
C ASP A 73 7.64 1.01 -15.33
N VAL A 74 8.02 0.25 -14.30
CA VAL A 74 8.43 0.80 -12.99
C VAL A 74 9.75 1.55 -13.08
N ALA A 75 10.75 1.03 -13.79
CA ALA A 75 12.04 1.68 -13.99
C ALA A 75 11.88 3.08 -14.64
N ALA A 76 10.93 3.24 -15.56
CA ALA A 76 10.62 4.52 -16.18
C ALA A 76 10.03 5.57 -15.21
N LEU A 77 9.50 5.13 -14.06
CA LEU A 77 8.95 5.99 -13.01
C LEU A 77 9.99 6.39 -11.95
N ALA A 78 11.07 5.63 -11.79
CA ALA A 78 12.05 5.78 -10.72
C ALA A 78 12.57 7.23 -10.59
N GLY A 79 13.04 7.84 -11.69
CA GLY A 79 13.52 9.23 -11.68
C GLY A 79 12.44 10.32 -11.65
N ARG A 80 11.14 9.98 -11.67
CA ARG A 80 10.04 10.96 -11.77
C ARG A 80 9.44 11.38 -10.42
N TYR A 81 9.75 10.65 -9.37
CA TYR A 81 9.18 10.82 -8.04
C TYR A 81 10.27 10.70 -6.97
N THR A 82 10.01 11.29 -5.80
CA THR A 82 10.73 10.92 -4.59
C THR A 82 10.06 9.68 -4.02
N TRP A 83 10.83 8.61 -3.83
CA TRP A 83 10.30 7.34 -3.39
C TRP A 83 10.58 7.10 -1.92
N ARG A 84 9.63 6.45 -1.26
CA ARG A 84 9.78 5.86 0.08
C ARG A 84 9.23 4.46 0.06
N SER A 85 9.72 3.57 0.91
CA SER A 85 9.23 2.21 1.00
C SER A 85 8.91 1.79 2.42
N VAL A 86 7.92 0.92 2.55
CA VAL A 86 7.59 0.21 3.79
C VAL A 86 7.29 -1.24 3.45
N ARG A 87 7.43 -2.12 4.42
CA ARG A 87 7.29 -3.56 4.22
C ARG A 87 6.27 -4.14 5.19
N ASN A 88 5.37 -4.98 4.69
CA ASN A 88 4.57 -5.87 5.52
C ASN A 88 5.02 -7.33 5.32
N ARG A 89 4.23 -8.30 5.77
CA ARG A 89 4.61 -9.72 5.68
C ARG A 89 4.71 -10.26 4.26
N ARG A 90 3.98 -9.64 3.31
CA ARG A 90 3.81 -10.16 1.96
C ARG A 90 4.35 -9.25 0.86
N TYR A 91 4.34 -7.94 1.11
CA TYR A 91 4.59 -6.93 0.10
C TYR A 91 5.52 -5.83 0.61
N THR A 92 6.30 -5.32 -0.32
CA THR A 92 6.96 -4.02 -0.21
C THR A 92 6.07 -2.99 -0.92
N ILE A 93 5.76 -1.90 -0.21
CA ILE A 93 4.90 -0.83 -0.69
C ILE A 93 5.78 0.38 -0.92
N TYR A 94 5.79 0.88 -2.15
CA TYR A 94 6.54 2.06 -2.57
C TYR A 94 5.59 3.22 -2.79
N LEU A 95 5.90 4.37 -2.20
CA LEU A 95 5.18 5.61 -2.38
C LEU A 95 6.05 6.57 -3.18
N GLY A 96 5.65 6.84 -4.43
CA GLY A 96 6.24 7.87 -5.26
C GLY A 96 5.46 9.16 -5.12
N ALA A 97 6.09 10.22 -4.60
CA ALA A 97 5.48 11.53 -4.43
C ALA A 97 6.18 12.60 -5.28
N ARG A 98 5.37 13.50 -5.86
CA ARG A 98 5.81 14.76 -6.47
C ARG A 98 4.76 15.84 -6.21
N LEU A 99 5.14 17.13 -6.35
CA LEU A 99 4.31 18.32 -6.06
C LEU A 99 2.80 18.11 -6.26
N LEU A 100 2.39 17.62 -7.44
CA LEU A 100 0.98 17.44 -7.78
C LEU A 100 0.52 16.01 -8.11
N GLN A 101 1.37 15.00 -7.93
CA GLN A 101 0.99 13.61 -8.20
C GLN A 101 1.56 12.64 -7.19
N GLN A 102 0.90 11.50 -7.08
CA GLN A 102 1.34 10.38 -6.28
C GLN A 102 1.07 9.09 -7.04
N VAL A 103 1.93 8.11 -6.82
CA VAL A 103 1.71 6.73 -7.23
C VAL A 103 2.11 5.83 -6.07
N THR A 104 1.33 4.80 -5.83
CA THR A 104 1.70 3.74 -4.90
C THR A 104 1.93 2.47 -5.71
N LEU A 105 3.09 1.85 -5.55
CA LEU A 105 3.40 0.54 -6.11
C LEU A 105 3.39 -0.48 -4.98
N VAL A 106 2.78 -1.63 -5.24
CA VAL A 106 2.83 -2.79 -4.35
C VAL A 106 3.55 -3.88 -5.10
N ALA A 107 4.64 -4.38 -4.54
CA ALA A 107 5.35 -5.53 -5.09
C ALA A 107 5.53 -6.61 -4.04
N THR A 108 5.69 -7.84 -4.50
CA THR A 108 6.26 -8.89 -3.67
C THR A 108 7.71 -8.55 -3.31
N HIS A 109 8.26 -9.22 -2.29
CA HIS A 109 9.61 -8.91 -1.81
C HIS A 109 10.73 -9.24 -2.81
N ASP A 110 10.46 -10.12 -3.76
CA ASP A 110 11.33 -10.46 -4.90
C ASP A 110 11.19 -9.47 -6.07
N GLY A 111 10.33 -8.45 -5.95
CA GLY A 111 10.23 -7.36 -6.92
C GLY A 111 9.14 -7.52 -7.98
N GLN A 112 8.30 -8.55 -7.91
CA GLN A 112 7.17 -8.67 -8.83
C GLN A 112 6.11 -7.61 -8.49
N LEU A 113 5.80 -6.73 -9.44
CA LEU A 113 4.72 -5.76 -9.31
C LEU A 113 3.37 -6.49 -9.21
N VAL A 114 2.61 -6.20 -8.16
CA VAL A 114 1.30 -6.80 -7.87
C VAL A 114 0.18 -5.80 -8.14
N HIS A 115 0.39 -4.55 -7.76
CA HIS A 115 -0.63 -3.51 -7.89
C HIS A 115 -0.01 -2.12 -8.02
N THR A 116 -0.68 -1.28 -8.82
CA THR A 116 -0.37 0.14 -8.95
C THR A 116 -1.62 0.94 -8.63
N ASN A 117 -1.52 1.81 -7.63
CA ASN A 117 -2.59 2.72 -7.27
C ASN A 117 -2.22 4.16 -7.64
N HIS A 118 -3.12 4.83 -8.36
CA HIS A 118 -3.04 6.23 -8.70
C HIS A 118 -4.18 6.97 -8.01
N PRO A 119 -3.99 7.44 -6.75
CA PRO A 119 -5.07 8.10 -6.03
C PRO A 119 -5.55 9.33 -6.80
N PRO A 120 -6.88 9.51 -6.94
CA PRO A 120 -7.45 10.62 -7.70
C PRO A 120 -7.04 11.97 -7.10
N ARG A 121 -6.89 12.97 -7.96
CA ARG A 121 -6.35 14.31 -7.63
C ARG A 121 -7.10 15.02 -6.48
N ALA A 122 -8.37 14.68 -6.26
CA ALA A 122 -9.27 15.28 -5.28
C ALA A 122 -9.21 14.61 -3.88
N GLU A 123 -8.71 13.39 -3.76
CA GLU A 123 -8.54 12.68 -2.46
C GLU A 123 -7.14 12.88 -1.85
N ARG A 124 -6.39 13.87 -2.36
CA ARG A 124 -5.04 14.24 -1.87
C ARG A 124 -5.11 15.00 -0.55
N PHE A 125 -5.83 14.50 0.43
CA PHE A 125 -5.90 15.15 1.74
C PHE A 125 -6.03 14.16 2.88
N THR A 126 -4.87 13.68 3.29
CA THR A 126 -4.54 13.50 4.70
C THR A 126 -3.43 14.50 4.97
N GLY A 127 -3.44 15.21 6.10
CA GLY A 127 -2.56 16.36 6.38
C GLY A 127 -1.05 16.05 6.44
N TRP A 128 -0.66 14.78 6.37
CA TRP A 128 0.70 14.23 6.49
C TRP A 128 1.69 14.60 5.34
N LEU A 129 1.22 14.85 4.12
CA LEU A 129 2.06 14.85 2.90
C LEU A 129 2.78 16.17 2.65
N ARG A 130 2.42 17.26 3.35
CA ARG A 130 3.15 18.54 3.25
C ARG A 130 4.61 18.42 3.70
N LYS A 131 4.94 17.45 4.54
CA LYS A 131 6.33 17.19 5.00
C LYS A 131 7.18 16.36 4.04
N LEU A 132 6.57 15.73 3.02
CA LEU A 132 7.29 14.84 2.09
C LEU A 132 7.94 15.57 0.91
N LEU A 133 7.63 16.86 0.74
CA LEU A 133 8.13 17.72 -0.33
C LEU A 133 8.98 18.90 0.20
N SER A 134 9.26 18.95 1.51
CA SER A 134 10.20 19.88 2.15
C SER A 134 11.45 19.13 2.56
#